data_AF-A0A849XVS3-F1
#
_entry.id   AF-A0A849XVS3-F1
#
_cell.length_a   1.000
_cell.length_b   1.000
_cell.length_c   1.000
_cell.angle_alpha   90.00
_cell.angle_beta   90.00
_cell.angle_gamma   90.00
#
_symmetry.space_group_name_H-M   'P 1'
#
loop_
_entity.id
_entity.type
_entity.pdbx_description
1 polymer ?
#
loop_
_entity_poly.entity_id
_entity_poly.type
_entity_poly.pdbx_seq_one_letter_code
_entity_poly.pdbx_strand_id
1 'polypeptide(L)'
;MVVGAPLTAWAIDVAGGDLYYNGGQTDTIVYSEIGRKAGISRNYMVKATVKVGGDTYTSGFKSNYAYKDAKRVWWANETSYYDYYPY
;
A
#
# COMPACT_ATOMS: atom_id res chain seq x y z
N MET A 1 -0.49 -1.78 -27.91
CA MET A 1 -0.77 -1.09 -26.64
C MET A 1 -1.12 -2.17 -25.64
N VAL A 2 -0.19 -2.58 -24.77
CA VAL A 2 -0.50 -3.56 -23.71
C VAL A 2 -1.16 -2.77 -22.58
N VAL A 3 -2.49 -2.86 -22.49
CA VAL A 3 -3.24 -2.37 -21.32
C VAL A 3 -2.93 -3.37 -20.21
N GLY A 4 -1.88 -3.09 -19.45
CA GLY A 4 -1.50 -3.91 -18.31
C GLY A 4 -2.58 -3.79 -17.25
N ALA A 5 -3.35 -4.84 -17.06
CA ALA A 5 -4.33 -4.90 -15.99
C ALA A 5 -3.68 -4.49 -14.65
N PRO A 6 -4.38 -3.74 -13.80
CA PRO A 6 -3.89 -3.34 -12.49
C PRO A 6 -3.42 -4.59 -11.73
N LEU A 7 -2.13 -4.69 -11.42
CA LEU A 7 -1.60 -5.74 -10.55
C LEU A 7 -1.95 -5.36 -9.12
N THR A 8 -3.12 -5.80 -8.66
CA THR A 8 -3.51 -5.67 -7.26
C THR A 8 -2.81 -6.77 -6.45
N ALA A 9 -1.88 -6.38 -5.58
CA ALA A 9 -1.26 -7.25 -4.61
C ALA A 9 -2.14 -7.35 -3.37
N TRP A 10 -2.63 -8.56 -3.09
CA TRP A 10 -3.34 -8.91 -1.86
C TRP A 10 -2.39 -9.70 -0.97
N ALA A 11 -2.21 -9.26 0.27
CA ALA A 11 -1.51 -10.07 1.26
C ALA A 11 -2.51 -10.99 1.98
N ILE A 12 -2.23 -12.30 1.98
CA ILE A 12 -3.11 -13.33 2.54
C ILE A 12 -3.29 -13.15 4.06
N ASP A 13 -2.19 -12.94 4.80
CA ASP A 13 -2.23 -12.77 6.26
C ASP A 13 -1.21 -11.71 6.72
N VAL A 14 -1.62 -10.44 6.81
CA VAL A 14 -0.78 -9.39 7.41
C VAL A 14 -1.04 -9.34 8.91
N ALA A 15 0.04 -9.37 9.71
CA ALA A 15 -0.04 -9.36 11.17
C ALA A 15 -0.96 -10.47 11.73
N GLY A 16 -0.83 -11.71 11.21
CA GLY A 16 -1.68 -12.83 11.61
C GLY A 16 -3.14 -12.70 11.18
N GLY A 17 -3.40 -11.87 10.17
CA GLY A 17 -4.74 -11.62 9.64
C GLY A 17 -5.40 -10.36 10.19
N ASP A 18 -4.77 -9.66 11.14
CA ASP A 18 -5.29 -8.43 11.77
C ASP A 18 -5.34 -7.23 10.80
N LEU A 19 -4.39 -7.18 9.87
CA LEU A 19 -4.28 -6.11 8.88
C LEU A 19 -4.68 -6.63 7.49
N TYR A 20 -5.21 -5.73 6.66
CA TYR A 20 -5.37 -5.93 5.24
C TYR A 20 -4.39 -5.04 4.49
N TYR A 21 -3.95 -5.52 3.33
CA TYR A 21 -3.14 -4.75 2.40
C TYR A 21 -3.77 -4.77 1.01
N ASN A 22 -3.92 -3.58 0.44
CA ASN A 22 -4.36 -3.38 -0.94
C ASN A 22 -3.37 -2.43 -1.61
N GLY A 23 -2.42 -3.00 -2.35
CA GLY A 23 -1.44 -2.26 -3.13
C GLY A 23 -1.63 -2.53 -4.61
N GLY A 24 -1.40 -1.53 -5.44
CA GLY A 24 -1.45 -1.73 -6.88
C GLY A 24 -1.21 -0.47 -7.68
N GLN A 25 -1.59 -0.55 -8.95
CA GLN A 25 -1.47 0.55 -9.89
C GLN A 25 -2.69 0.58 -10.80
N THR A 26 -3.19 1.75 -11.13
CA THR A 26 -4.19 2.00 -12.18
C THR A 26 -3.51 2.61 -13.40
N ASP A 27 -4.24 3.08 -14.41
CA ASP A 27 -3.61 3.78 -15.55
C ASP A 27 -2.94 5.10 -15.15
N THR A 28 -3.32 5.69 -14.02
CA THR A 28 -2.92 7.05 -13.64
C THR A 28 -2.16 7.12 -12.33
N ILE A 29 -2.35 6.17 -11.41
CA ILE A 29 -1.74 6.20 -10.08
C ILE A 29 -1.17 4.85 -9.65
N VAL A 30 -0.14 4.89 -8.80
CA VAL A 30 0.28 3.76 -7.97
C VAL A 30 -0.19 4.07 -6.56
N TYR A 31 -0.82 3.10 -5.92
CA TYR A 31 -1.41 3.27 -4.60
C TYR A 31 -1.01 2.13 -3.68
N SER A 32 -0.97 2.45 -2.39
CA SER A 32 -0.71 1.53 -1.32
C SER A 32 -1.67 1.86 -0.19
N GLU A 33 -2.42 0.86 0.25
CA GLU A 33 -3.35 0.97 1.36
C GLU A 33 -3.07 -0.17 2.34
N ILE A 34 -2.91 0.18 3.61
CA ILE A 34 -2.84 -0.78 4.70
C ILE A 34 -3.75 -0.32 5.83
N GLY A 35 -4.55 -1.24 6.35
CA GLY A 35 -5.47 -0.92 7.42
C GLY A 35 -5.75 -2.12 8.31
N ARG A 36 -6.23 -1.83 9.52
CA ARG A 36 -6.71 -2.84 10.45
C ARG A 36 -8.10 -3.29 10.04
N LYS A 37 -8.33 -4.59 10.03
CA LYS A 37 -9.66 -5.16 9.78
C LYS A 37 -10.63 -4.79 10.91
N ALA A 38 -11.91 -4.68 10.56
CA ALA A 38 -12.96 -4.43 11.54
C ALA A 38 -13.02 -5.58 12.56
N GLY A 39 -13.26 -5.26 13.84
CA GLY A 39 -13.34 -6.25 14.92
C GLY A 39 -12.02 -6.64 15.58
N ILE A 40 -10.87 -6.17 15.07
CA ILE A 40 -9.56 -6.38 15.70
C ILE A 40 -9.32 -5.34 16.78
N SER A 41 -8.97 -5.77 18.00
CA SER A 41 -8.70 -4.88 19.14
C SER A 41 -7.24 -4.45 19.23
N ARG A 42 -6.31 -5.23 18.66
CA ARG A 42 -4.88 -4.91 18.66
C ARG A 42 -4.62 -3.69 17.78
N ASN A 43 -3.80 -2.77 18.27
CA ASN A 43 -3.44 -1.57 17.53
C ASN A 43 -2.11 -1.76 16.80
N TYR A 44 -2.03 -1.12 15.63
CA TYR A 44 -0.85 -1.17 14.77
C TYR A 44 -0.54 0.21 14.23
N MET A 45 0.72 0.60 14.27
CA MET A 45 1.22 1.70 13.46
C MET A 45 1.52 1.15 12.09
N VAL A 46 0.89 1.73 11.07
CA VAL A 46 0.99 1.28 9.69
C VAL A 46 1.46 2.41 8.80
N LYS A 47 2.22 2.10 7.76
CA LYS A 47 2.75 3.06 6.79
C LYS A 47 2.56 2.50 5.40
N ALA A 48 1.91 3.29 4.55
CA ALA A 48 1.78 3.01 3.13
C ALA A 48 2.89 3.73 2.37
N THR A 49 3.54 3.04 1.44
CA THR A 49 4.61 3.60 0.63
C THR A 49 4.43 3.20 -0.83
N VAL A 50 4.59 4.17 -1.72
CA VAL A 50 4.62 3.96 -3.16
C VAL A 50 5.92 4.51 -3.72
N LYS A 51 6.51 3.79 -4.66
CA LYS A 51 7.63 4.25 -5.46
C LYS A 51 7.19 4.38 -6.90
N VAL A 52 7.57 5.49 -7.51
CA VAL A 52 7.37 5.74 -8.93
C VAL A 52 8.70 6.23 -9.48
N GLY A 53 9.39 5.35 -10.20
CA GLY A 53 10.74 5.64 -10.69
C GLY A 53 11.73 5.83 -9.54
N GLY A 54 12.38 7.00 -9.48
CA GLY A 54 13.33 7.34 -8.42
C GLY A 54 12.68 7.88 -7.15
N ASP A 55 11.41 8.29 -7.21
CA ASP A 55 10.75 8.96 -6.09
C ASP A 55 10.04 7.96 -5.18
N THR A 56 10.12 8.21 -3.87
CA THR A 56 9.42 7.44 -2.84
C THR A 56 8.44 8.35 -2.11
N TYR A 57 7.17 7.98 -2.12
CA TYR A 57 6.11 8.70 -1.44
C TYR A 57 5.56 7.85 -0.31
N THR A 58 5.55 8.41 0.89
CA THR A 58 5.08 7.71 2.09
C THR A 58 3.93 8.45 2.74
N SER A 59 3.04 7.71 3.40
CA SER A 59 2.01 8.27 4.28
C SER A 59 2.55 8.76 5.62
N GLY A 60 3.78 8.37 5.98
CA GLY A 60 4.23 8.32 7.37
C GLY A 60 3.52 7.22 8.16
N PHE A 61 3.99 6.93 9.38
CA PHE A 61 3.31 6.00 10.28
C PHE A 61 2.01 6.63 10.80
N LYS A 62 0.91 5.89 10.67
CA LYS A 62 -0.42 6.27 11.12
C LYS A 62 -1.05 5.14 11.90
N SER A 63 -1.93 5.48 12.83
CA SER A 63 -2.65 4.51 13.65
C SER A 63 -3.68 3.76 12.82
N ASN A 64 -3.56 2.44 12.76
CA ASN A 64 -4.51 1.46 12.23
C ASN A 64 -4.94 1.63 10.76
N TYR A 65 -4.56 2.71 10.09
CA TYR A 65 -4.87 2.97 8.69
C TYR A 65 -3.85 3.92 8.07
N ALA A 66 -3.32 3.54 6.92
CA ALA A 66 -2.48 4.37 6.09
C ALA A 66 -2.79 4.15 4.61
N TYR A 67 -2.84 5.26 3.88
CA TYR A 67 -3.02 5.29 2.45
C TYR A 67 -2.01 6.25 1.83
N LYS A 68 -1.43 5.84 0.70
CA LYS A 68 -0.61 6.70 -0.12
C LYS A 68 -0.72 6.37 -1.60
N ASP A 69 -0.86 7.40 -2.40
CA ASP A 69 -0.80 7.32 -3.86
C ASP A 69 0.21 8.30 -4.45
N ALA A 70 0.59 8.03 -5.70
CA ALA A 70 1.42 8.88 -6.54
C ALA A 70 1.05 8.70 -8.01
N LYS A 71 1.22 9.76 -8.81
CA LYS A 71 1.00 9.70 -10.27
C LYS A 71 1.99 8.74 -10.91
N ARG A 72 1.51 7.93 -11.86
CA ARG A 72 2.34 6.99 -12.62
C ARG A 72 3.23 7.68 -13.63
N VAL A 73 4.30 6.97 -13.98
CA VAL A 73 5.24 7.38 -15.01
C VAL A 73 5.49 6.18 -15.91
N TRP A 74 5.03 6.26 -17.15
CA TRP A 74 4.88 5.12 -18.07
C TRP A 74 6.16 4.34 -18.42
N TRP A 75 7.34 4.93 -18.16
CA TRP A 75 8.65 4.31 -18.37
C TRP A 75 9.36 3.92 -17.06
N ALA A 76 8.71 4.09 -15.92
CA ALA A 76 9.34 3.94 -14.61
C ALA A 76 8.89 2.66 -13.91
N ASN A 77 9.79 2.03 -13.17
CA ASN A 77 9.43 0.93 -12.27
C ASN A 77 8.61 1.48 -11.10
N GLU A 78 7.42 0.93 -10.92
CA GLU A 78 6.51 1.36 -9.87
C GLU A 78 6.26 0.22 -8.89
N THR A 79 6.30 0.52 -7.59
CA THR A 79 6.06 -0.49 -6.55
C THR A 79 5.27 0.11 -5.41
N SER A 80 4.34 -0.66 -4.86
CA SER A 80 3.63 -0.34 -3.62
C SER A 80 4.09 -1.32 -2.53
N TYR A 81 4.26 -0.82 -1.30
CA TYR A 81 4.59 -1.65 -0.15
C TYR A 81 4.15 -0.99 1.16
N TYR A 82 4.14 -1.79 2.22
CA TYR A 82 3.66 -1.39 3.54
C TYR A 82 4.69 -1.73 4.62
N ASP A 83 4.69 -0.94 5.70
CA ASP A 83 5.38 -1.26 6.95
C ASP A 83 4.37 -1.24 8.10
N TYR A 84 4.55 -2.10 9.09
CA TYR A 84 3.72 -2.10 10.30
C TYR A 84 4.48 -2.54 11.55
N TYR A 85 4.03 -2.07 12.72
CA TYR A 85 4.43 -2.60 14.02
C TYR A 85 3.30 -2.45 15.06
N PRO A 86 3.19 -3.37 16.03
CA PRO A 86 2.21 -3.26 17.12
C PRO A 86 2.60 -2.17 18.13
N TYR A 87 1.62 -1.51 18.75
CA TYR A 87 1.82 -0.52 19.82
C TYR A 87 0.66 -0.50 20.83
#